data_AF-A0A3N7FC28-F1
#
_entry.id   AF-A0A3N7FC28-F1
#
_cell.length_a   1.000
_cell.length_b   1.000
_cell.length_c   1.000
_cell.angle_alpha   90.00
_cell.angle_beta   90.00
_cell.angle_gamma   90.00
#
_symmetry.space_group_name_H-M   'P 1'
#
loop_
_entity.id
_entity.type
_entity.pdbx_description
1 polymer ?
#
loop_
_entity_poly.entity_id
_entity_poly.type
_entity_poly.pdbx_seq_one_letter_code
_entity_poly.pdbx_strand_id
1 'polypeptide(L)'
;MLPLLVHYHGGGFCIGSTFTSALKNFLSTLATQANVIAISIDYRLATEHQLLIAYDDSWAGLLWIAKHSNGNGPEPWINEYVNLGRVILAGESAGGTIAHYVAVQAGAAGLAVVAIERLIIAHPYF
;
A
#
# COMPACT_ATOMS: atom_id res chain seq x y z
N MET A 1 -4.11 -9.66 16.05
CA MET A 1 -3.99 -8.80 14.86
C MET A 1 -2.53 -8.52 14.55
N LEU A 2 -2.12 -8.67 13.29
CA LEU A 2 -0.75 -8.46 12.79
C LEU A 2 -0.59 -7.03 12.22
N PRO A 3 0.64 -6.49 12.16
CA PRO A 3 0.90 -5.24 11.45
C PRO A 3 0.52 -5.35 9.96
N LEU A 4 0.17 -4.22 9.36
CA LEU A 4 -0.15 -4.13 7.95
C LEU A 4 1.02 -3.56 7.15
N LEU A 5 1.38 -4.24 6.06
CA LEU A 5 2.21 -3.71 4.99
C LEU A 5 1.32 -3.34 3.81
N VAL A 6 1.23 -2.06 3.47
CA VAL A 6 0.60 -1.59 2.23
C VAL A 6 1.69 -1.37 1.20
N HIS A 7 1.63 -2.12 0.10
CA HIS A 7 2.67 -2.18 -0.91
C HIS A 7 2.21 -1.54 -2.23
N TYR A 8 3.13 -0.82 -2.87
CA TYR A 8 2.96 -0.24 -4.20
C TYR A 8 4.11 -0.69 -5.09
N HIS A 9 3.81 -1.41 -6.17
CA HIS A 9 4.85 -1.94 -7.06
C HIS A 9 5.52 -0.83 -7.88
N GLY A 10 6.73 -1.10 -8.37
CA GLY A 10 7.49 -0.23 -9.27
C GLY A 10 7.08 -0.37 -10.73
N GLY A 11 7.98 -0.02 -11.65
CA GLY A 11 7.71 -0.12 -13.09
C GLY A 11 7.43 1.21 -13.78
N GLY A 12 7.99 2.31 -13.27
CA GLY A 12 7.96 3.62 -13.92
C GLY A 12 6.55 4.13 -14.20
N PHE A 13 5.55 3.71 -13.41
CA PHE A 13 4.13 3.98 -13.59
C PHE A 13 3.47 3.38 -14.84
N CYS A 14 4.24 2.69 -15.69
CA CYS A 14 3.73 2.20 -16.99
C CYS A 14 3.68 0.68 -17.08
N ILE A 15 4.40 -0.03 -16.22
CA ILE A 15 4.46 -1.48 -16.22
C ILE A 15 4.39 -2.04 -14.80
N GLY A 16 4.20 -3.34 -14.69
CA GLY A 16 4.07 -4.03 -13.41
C GLY A 16 2.63 -4.45 -13.14
N SER A 17 2.44 -5.33 -12.18
CA SER A 17 1.13 -5.74 -11.70
C SER A 17 1.27 -6.51 -10.40
N THR A 18 0.29 -6.35 -9.52
CA THR A 18 0.16 -7.14 -8.29
C THR A 18 -0.06 -8.63 -8.56
N PHE A 19 -0.50 -8.99 -9.76
CA PHE A 19 -0.84 -10.36 -10.12
C PHE A 19 0.35 -11.20 -10.62
N THR A 20 1.53 -10.59 -10.80
CA THR A 20 2.73 -11.31 -11.26
C THR A 20 3.24 -12.32 -10.22
N SER A 21 3.71 -13.48 -10.67
CA SER A 21 4.26 -14.51 -9.77
C SER A 21 5.49 -14.03 -9.01
N ALA A 22 6.33 -13.19 -9.64
CA ALA A 22 7.52 -12.63 -9.01
C ALA A 22 7.13 -11.77 -7.79
N LEU A 23 6.18 -10.84 -7.94
CA LEU A 23 5.75 -10.00 -6.83
C LEU A 23 5.04 -10.82 -5.75
N LYS A 24 4.16 -11.75 -6.13
CA LYS A 24 3.47 -12.64 -5.18
C LYS A 24 4.45 -13.44 -4.32
N ASN A 25 5.48 -14.01 -4.94
CA ASN A 25 6.51 -14.78 -4.22
C ASN A 25 7.31 -13.88 -3.27
N PHE A 26 7.70 -12.69 -3.73
CA PHE A 26 8.40 -11.70 -2.92
C PHE A 26 7.57 -11.27 -1.69
N LEU A 27 6.35 -10.81 -1.90
CA LEU A 27 5.47 -10.34 -0.83
C LEU A 27 5.06 -11.46 0.13
N SER A 28 4.83 -12.68 -0.37
CA SER A 28 4.53 -13.84 0.48
C SER A 28 5.71 -14.19 1.40
N THR A 29 6.93 -14.19 0.86
CA THR A 29 8.16 -14.42 1.63
C THR A 29 8.35 -13.32 2.68
N LEU A 30 8.21 -12.06 2.27
CA LEU A 30 8.34 -10.90 3.15
C LEU A 30 7.30 -10.92 4.27
N ALA A 31 6.02 -11.16 3.95
CA ALA A 31 4.92 -11.24 4.90
C ALA A 31 5.16 -12.34 5.95
N THR A 32 5.62 -13.51 5.50
CA THR A 32 5.94 -14.64 6.37
C THR A 32 7.12 -14.31 7.29
N GLN A 33 8.21 -13.77 6.75
CA GLN A 33 9.42 -13.47 7.52
C GLN A 33 9.23 -12.33 8.51
N ALA A 34 8.49 -11.29 8.14
CA ALA A 34 8.23 -10.13 8.98
C ALA A 34 7.02 -10.32 9.91
N ASN A 35 6.27 -11.41 9.77
CA ASN A 35 5.02 -11.68 10.48
C ASN A 35 4.02 -10.52 10.34
N VAL A 36 3.78 -10.11 9.10
CA VAL A 36 2.85 -9.03 8.73
C VAL A 36 1.81 -9.54 7.73
N ILE A 37 0.70 -8.82 7.64
CA ILE A 37 -0.24 -8.97 6.54
C ILE A 37 0.16 -7.98 5.45
N ALA A 38 0.18 -8.40 4.19
CA ALA A 38 0.48 -7.54 3.05
C ALA A 38 -0.76 -7.30 2.18
N ILE A 39 -1.01 -6.04 1.84
CA ILE A 39 -1.98 -5.62 0.82
C ILE A 39 -1.20 -4.84 -0.24
N SER A 40 -1.17 -5.34 -1.48
CA SER A 40 -0.58 -4.61 -2.60
C SER A 40 -1.68 -3.92 -3.40
N ILE A 41 -1.54 -2.62 -3.65
CA ILE A 41 -2.50 -1.86 -4.45
C ILE A 41 -2.16 -1.99 -5.94
N ASP A 42 -3.12 -2.46 -6.74
CA ASP A 42 -3.02 -2.58 -8.20
C ASP A 42 -3.54 -1.28 -8.83
N TYR A 43 -2.68 -0.26 -8.85
CA TYR A 43 -3.03 1.05 -9.38
C TYR A 43 -3.01 1.05 -10.91
N ARG A 44 -3.81 1.92 -11.53
CA ARG A 44 -3.84 2.05 -12.99
C ARG A 44 -2.54 2.63 -13.55
N LEU A 45 -2.13 2.11 -14.70
CA LEU A 45 -0.86 2.44 -15.35
C LEU A 45 -1.02 3.51 -16.44
N ALA A 46 0.08 4.22 -16.69
CA ALA A 46 0.28 5.04 -17.88
C ALA A 46 0.74 4.18 -19.07
N THR A 47 0.50 4.56 -20.32
CA THR A 47 -0.14 5.80 -20.79
C THR A 47 -1.65 5.71 -20.97
N GLU A 48 -2.25 4.53 -20.80
CA GLU A 48 -3.69 4.29 -20.91
C GLU A 48 -4.48 5.21 -19.98
N HIS A 49 -3.87 5.57 -18.85
CA HIS A 49 -4.36 6.57 -17.93
C HIS A 49 -3.32 7.65 -17.66
N GLN A 50 -3.78 8.86 -17.34
CA GLN A 50 -2.89 9.95 -16.96
C GLN A 50 -2.11 9.59 -15.70
N LEU A 51 -0.82 9.93 -15.64
CA LEU A 51 0.11 9.56 -14.57
C LEU A 51 -0.44 9.81 -13.16
N LEU A 52 -1.20 10.89 -12.96
CA LEU A 52 -1.76 11.26 -11.66
C LEU A 52 -2.71 10.19 -11.10
N ILE A 53 -3.30 9.37 -11.95
CA ILE A 53 -4.26 8.35 -11.53
C ILE A 53 -3.67 7.31 -10.58
N ALA A 54 -2.36 7.01 -10.72
CA ALA A 54 -1.70 6.01 -9.89
C ALA A 54 -1.66 6.46 -8.42
N TYR A 55 -1.48 7.77 -8.20
CA TYR A 55 -1.51 8.37 -6.87
C TYR A 55 -2.93 8.37 -6.29
N ASP A 56 -3.94 8.71 -7.10
CA ASP A 56 -5.34 8.72 -6.68
C ASP A 56 -5.85 7.33 -6.32
N ASP A 57 -5.55 6.32 -7.14
CA ASP A 57 -5.90 4.92 -6.88
C ASP A 57 -5.22 4.41 -5.60
N SER A 58 -3.96 4.77 -5.42
CA SER A 58 -3.16 4.37 -4.25
C SER A 58 -3.65 5.01 -2.96
N TRP A 59 -4.05 6.28 -3.02
CA TRP A 59 -4.69 6.99 -1.92
C TRP A 59 -6.09 6.42 -1.61
N ALA A 60 -6.90 6.19 -2.64
CA ALA A 60 -8.21 5.57 -2.50
C ALA A 60 -8.12 4.16 -1.89
N GLY A 61 -7.08 3.39 -2.26
CA GLY A 61 -6.76 2.10 -1.65
C GLY A 61 -6.51 2.21 -0.14
N LEU A 62 -5.69 3.18 0.30
CA LEU A 62 -5.45 3.41 1.73
C LEU A 62 -6.73 3.84 2.46
N LEU A 63 -7.54 4.71 1.86
CA LEU A 63 -8.83 5.12 2.42
C LEU A 63 -9.82 3.94 2.51
N TRP A 64 -9.80 3.02 1.54
CA TRP A 64 -10.60 1.80 1.60
C TRP A 64 -10.16 0.91 2.76
N ILE A 65 -8.86 0.76 2.99
CA ILE A 65 -8.32 0.05 4.16
C ILE A 65 -8.79 0.73 5.45
N ALA A 66 -8.73 2.06 5.53
CA ALA A 66 -9.15 2.84 6.71
C ALA A 66 -10.61 2.60 7.14
N LYS A 67 -11.50 2.20 6.21
CA LYS A 67 -12.90 1.85 6.54
C LYS A 67 -13.03 0.65 7.48
N HIS A 68 -11.98 -0.13 7.67
CA HIS A 68 -11.93 -1.29 8.57
C HIS A 68 -11.52 -0.92 10.01
N SER A 69 -11.19 0.35 10.29
CA SER A 69 -10.72 0.81 11.61
C SER A 69 -11.66 0.53 12.77
N ASN A 70 -12.97 0.44 12.50
CA ASN A 70 -13.99 0.14 13.50
C ASN A 70 -14.35 -1.35 13.57
N GLY A 71 -13.59 -2.23 12.90
CA GLY A 71 -13.85 -3.68 12.86
C GLY A 71 -15.09 -4.09 12.04
N ASN A 72 -15.71 -3.16 11.33
CA ASN A 72 -16.94 -3.36 10.56
C ASN A 72 -16.78 -2.97 9.08
N GLY A 73 -15.54 -3.00 8.57
CA GLY A 73 -15.26 -2.72 7.18
C GLY A 73 -15.76 -3.83 6.24
N PRO A 74 -15.79 -3.57 4.93
CA PRO A 74 -16.37 -4.48 3.94
C PRO A 74 -15.64 -5.83 3.81
N GLU A 75 -14.38 -5.94 4.24
CA GLU A 75 -13.58 -7.17 4.15
C GLU A 75 -13.35 -7.80 5.53
N PRO A 76 -14.03 -8.93 5.86
CA PRO A 76 -13.98 -9.53 7.19
C PRO A 76 -12.58 -9.86 7.70
N TRP A 77 -11.69 -10.36 6.84
CA TRP A 77 -10.36 -10.76 7.28
C TRP A 77 -9.49 -9.54 7.66
N ILE A 78 -9.72 -8.37 7.07
CA ILE A 78 -9.01 -7.15 7.49
C ILE A 78 -9.47 -6.77 8.89
N ASN A 79 -10.78 -6.81 9.15
CA ASN A 79 -11.34 -6.49 10.46
C ASN A 79 -10.81 -7.43 11.57
N GLU A 80 -10.65 -8.72 11.27
CA GLU A 80 -10.29 -9.74 12.25
C GLU A 80 -8.77 -9.82 12.50
N TYR A 81 -7.97 -9.68 11.44
CA TYR A 81 -6.55 -10.02 11.51
C TYR A 81 -5.61 -8.82 11.42
N VAL A 82 -6.05 -7.64 10.95
CA VAL A 82 -5.16 -6.49 10.70
C VAL A 82 -5.17 -5.48 11.83
N ASN A 83 -3.98 -5.05 12.26
CA ASN A 83 -3.82 -3.97 13.21
C ASN A 83 -3.54 -2.64 12.48
N LEU A 84 -4.56 -1.81 12.29
CA LEU A 84 -4.41 -0.48 11.67
C LEU A 84 -3.68 0.55 12.57
N GLY A 85 -3.39 0.21 13.82
CA GLY A 85 -2.48 0.96 14.68
C GLY A 85 -1.00 0.70 14.36
N ARG A 86 -0.69 -0.23 13.45
CA ARG A 86 0.69 -0.59 13.07
C ARG A 86 0.81 -0.79 11.57
N VAL A 87 0.81 0.31 10.83
CA VAL A 87 0.80 0.32 9.36
C VAL A 87 2.17 0.73 8.82
N ILE A 88 2.63 0.00 7.81
CA ILE A 88 3.88 0.22 7.09
C ILE A 88 3.51 0.48 5.64
N LEU A 89 3.95 1.60 5.09
CA LEU A 89 3.86 1.85 3.65
C LEU A 89 5.17 1.42 3.00
N ALA A 90 5.10 0.73 1.86
CA ALA A 90 6.29 0.28 1.15
C ALA A 90 6.13 0.35 -0.37
N GLY A 91 7.25 0.57 -1.06
CA GLY A 91 7.31 0.42 -2.51
C GLY A 91 8.71 0.60 -3.06
N GLU A 92 8.87 0.13 -4.30
CA GLU A 92 10.11 0.16 -5.06
C GLU A 92 9.98 1.05 -6.29
N SER A 93 10.99 1.88 -6.56
CA SER A 93 11.05 2.75 -7.76
C SER A 93 9.87 3.73 -7.80
N ALA A 94 9.06 3.70 -8.86
CA ALA A 94 7.81 4.46 -8.95
C ALA A 94 6.87 4.17 -7.77
N GLY A 95 6.82 2.92 -7.29
CA GLY A 95 6.06 2.52 -6.12
C GLY A 95 6.57 3.18 -4.83
N GLY A 96 7.88 3.42 -4.73
CA GLY A 96 8.46 4.19 -3.64
C GLY A 96 8.01 5.66 -3.64
N THR A 97 7.92 6.26 -4.82
CA THR A 97 7.36 7.61 -5.01
C THR A 97 5.88 7.66 -4.60
N ILE A 98 5.08 6.65 -4.97
CA ILE A 98 3.68 6.51 -4.55
C ILE A 98 3.57 6.37 -3.03
N ALA A 99 4.36 5.48 -2.43
CA ALA A 99 4.34 5.26 -0.97
C ALA A 99 4.66 6.55 -0.20
N HIS A 100 5.64 7.32 -0.68
CA HIS A 100 5.96 8.64 -0.14
C HIS A 100 4.78 9.61 -0.26
N TYR A 101 4.20 9.74 -1.46
CA TYR A 101 3.04 10.60 -1.69
C TYR A 101 1.88 10.26 -0.75
N VAL A 102 1.52 8.97 -0.65
CA VAL A 102 0.42 8.50 0.21
C VAL A 102 0.69 8.81 1.68
N ALA A 103 1.93 8.66 2.16
CA ALA A 103 2.31 9.01 3.52
C ALA A 103 2.11 10.51 3.80
N VAL A 104 2.53 11.37 2.87
CA VAL A 104 2.35 12.83 2.98
C VAL A 104 0.87 13.19 2.98
N GLN A 105 0.08 12.60 2.08
CA GLN A 105 -1.38 12.83 2.02
C GLN A 105 -2.09 12.37 3.28
N ALA A 106 -1.71 11.23 3.86
CA ALA A 106 -2.28 10.75 5.11
C ALA A 106 -2.04 11.73 6.27
N GLY A 107 -0.82 12.28 6.36
CA GLY A 107 -0.50 13.33 7.33
C GLY A 107 -1.28 14.62 7.11
N ALA A 108 -1.33 15.10 5.85
CA ALA A 108 -2.05 16.32 5.49
C ALA A 108 -3.57 16.22 5.72
N ALA A 109 -4.16 15.05 5.46
CA ALA A 109 -5.59 14.78 5.68
C ALA A 109 -5.94 14.47 7.15
N GLY A 110 -4.95 14.31 8.03
CA GLY A 110 -5.17 13.93 9.43
C GLY A 110 -5.77 12.53 9.59
N LEU A 111 -5.38 11.57 8.73
CA LEU A 111 -5.91 10.20 8.74
C LEU A 111 -5.37 9.38 9.93
N ALA A 112 -5.80 9.73 11.15
CA ALA A 112 -5.28 9.15 12.40
C ALA A 112 -5.72 7.70 12.65
N VAL A 113 -6.77 7.22 11.96
CA VAL A 113 -7.29 5.85 12.09
C VAL A 113 -6.37 4.79 11.47
N VAL A 114 -5.40 5.22 10.66
CA VAL A 114 -4.34 4.38 10.08
C VAL A 114 -3.02 4.94 10.57
N ALA A 115 -2.44 4.31 11.60
CA ALA A 115 -1.17 4.77 12.16
C ALA A 115 0.01 4.26 11.33
N ILE A 116 0.50 5.11 10.43
CA ILE A 116 1.68 4.83 9.61
C ILE A 116 2.93 4.95 10.50
N GLU A 117 3.44 3.82 10.98
CA GLU A 117 4.63 3.75 11.83
C GLU A 117 5.92 3.85 11.03
N ARG A 118 5.93 3.36 9.78
CA ARG A 118 7.13 3.26 8.95
C ARG A 118 6.82 3.45 7.46
N LEU A 119 7.80 3.98 6.75
CA LEU A 119 7.84 4.09 5.30
C LEU A 119 9.12 3.39 4.80
N ILE A 120 8.97 2.39 3.92
CA ILE A 120 10.08 1.66 3.31
C ILE A 120 10.10 1.98 1.81
N ILE A 121 11.12 2.70 1.37
CA ILE A 121 11.30 3.07 -0.03
C ILE A 121 12.59 2.48 -0.57
N ALA A 122 12.48 1.62 -1.59
CA ALA A 122 13.63 1.06 -2.29
C ALA A 122 13.84 1.81 -3.60
N HIS A 123 15.08 2.29 -3.85
CA HIS A 123 15.51 2.98 -5.08
C HIS A 123 14.45 3.94 -5.68
N PRO A 124 13.92 4.91 -4.91
CA PRO A 124 12.76 5.69 -5.30
C PRO A 124 12.98 6.50 -6.59
N TYR A 125 11.89 6.79 -7.30
CA TYR A 125 11.92 7.61 -8.51
C TYR A 125 11.66 9.09 -8.17
N PHE A 126 12.60 9.70 -7.43
CA PHE A 126 12.75 11.14 -7.17
C PHE A 126 14.14 11.46 -6.62
#